data_AF-A0A919ZYW2-F1
#
_entry.id   AF-A0A919ZYW2-F1
#
_cell.length_a   1.000
_cell.length_b   1.000
_cell.length_c   1.000
_cell.angle_alpha   90.00
_cell.angle_beta   90.00
_cell.angle_gamma   90.00
#
_symmetry.space_group_name_H-M   'P 1'
#
loop_
_entity.id
_entity.type
_entity.pdbx_description
1 polymer ?
#
loop_
_entity_poly.entity_id
_entity_poly.type
_entity_poly.pdbx_seq_one_letter_code
_entity_poly.pdbx_strand_id
1 'polypeptide(L)'
;MLKSRATTPIGIICIMPGANEVNFAVDPFPPSETDVMKEQSFEDEFVCGFRKDHPLAKEKTLSIEQYLELDHIHISGRRTGGALVDNALSKLQLDRKVSLRAQHYLITPEILNNSDMVLTCTTLLQKT
;
A
#
# COMPACT_ATOMS: atom_id res chain seq x y z
N MET A 1 -4.88 -8.80 -11.90
CA MET A 1 -5.37 -7.61 -12.64
C MET A 1 -5.50 -6.44 -11.67
N LEU A 2 -5.59 -5.19 -12.17
CA LEU A 2 -5.66 -3.98 -11.35
C LEU A 2 -6.95 -3.20 -11.55
N LYS A 3 -7.47 -2.63 -10.45
CA LYS A 3 -8.54 -1.62 -10.45
C LYS A 3 -8.32 -0.53 -9.42
N SER A 4 -8.84 0.66 -9.73
CA SER A 4 -8.68 1.89 -8.96
C SER A 4 -7.23 2.39 -8.90
N ARG A 5 -7.06 3.71 -8.86
CA ARG A 5 -5.77 4.40 -8.78
C ARG A 5 -5.90 5.55 -7.79
N ALA A 6 -5.05 5.59 -6.78
CA ALA A 6 -4.91 6.73 -5.88
C ALA A 6 -3.42 7.09 -5.78
N THR A 7 -3.05 8.27 -6.27
CA THR A 7 -1.66 8.74 -6.25
C THR A 7 -1.26 9.16 -4.84
N THR A 8 -0.08 8.74 -4.39
CA THR A 8 0.49 9.16 -3.10
C THR A 8 2.01 9.33 -3.28
N PRO A 9 2.63 10.37 -2.71
CA PRO A 9 4.09 10.42 -2.61
C PRO A 9 4.56 9.28 -1.68
N ILE A 10 5.35 8.34 -2.20
CA ILE A 10 5.77 7.14 -1.45
C ILE A 10 7.27 7.16 -1.12
N GLY A 11 8.08 7.99 -1.79
CA GLY A 11 9.51 8.08 -1.52
C GLY A 11 9.94 9.49 -1.12
N ILE A 12 10.17 9.72 0.17
CA ILE A 12 10.93 10.90 0.62
C ILE A 12 12.29 10.42 1.07
N ILE A 13 13.33 10.90 0.39
CA ILE A 13 14.72 10.67 0.78
C ILE A 13 15.02 11.61 1.93
N CYS A 14 15.39 11.03 3.06
CA CYS A 14 15.85 11.73 4.24
C CYS A 14 17.35 11.53 4.38
N ILE A 15 18.14 12.60 4.26
CA ILE A 15 19.59 12.55 4.45
C ILE A 15 19.90 13.01 5.88
N MET A 16 20.51 12.12 6.66
CA MET A 16 20.90 12.41 8.04
C MET A 16 22.40 12.71 8.09
N PRO A 17 22.83 13.88 8.59
CA PRO A 17 24.25 14.18 8.74
C PRO A 17 24.85 13.37 9.92
N GLY A 18 25.73 12.42 9.60
CA GLY A 18 26.60 11.72 10.55
C GLY A 18 28.06 12.13 10.35
N ALA A 19 28.86 12.11 11.42
CA ALA A 19 30.31 12.29 11.28
C ALA A 19 30.89 11.10 10.50
N ASN A 20 31.22 11.33 9.22
CA ASN A 20 31.84 10.37 8.29
C ASN A 20 30.97 9.20 7.77
N GLU A 21 29.63 9.29 7.85
CA GLU A 21 28.72 8.33 7.21
C GLU A 21 27.65 9.05 6.36
N VAL A 22 27.33 8.49 5.19
CA VAL A 22 26.16 8.91 4.39
C VAL A 22 25.03 7.97 4.74
N ASN A 23 24.06 8.44 5.53
CA ASN A 23 22.84 7.71 5.84
C ASN A 23 21.67 8.37 5.10
N PHE A 24 20.98 7.58 4.28
CA PHE A 24 19.71 7.97 3.68
C PHE A 24 18.62 6.95 4.03
N ALA A 25 17.39 7.43 4.19
CA ALA A 25 16.20 6.60 4.34
C ALA A 25 15.17 7.00 3.28
N VAL A 26 14.42 6.03 2.78
CA VAL A 26 13.27 6.27 1.90
C VAL A 26 12.02 5.85 2.67
N ASP A 27 11.23 6.83 3.07
CA ASP A 27 9.99 6.58 3.81
C ASP A 27 8.88 7.51 3.29
N PRO A 28 7.63 7.03 3.16
CA PRO A 28 6.48 7.90 2.88
C PRO A 28 6.18 8.89 4.01
N PHE A 29 6.71 8.66 5.22
CA PHE A 29 6.58 9.53 6.38
C PHE A 29 7.95 10.10 6.78
N PRO A 30 8.29 11.32 6.32
CA PRO A 30 9.54 11.94 6.71
C PRO A 30 9.49 12.31 8.21
N PRO A 31 10.64 12.27 8.91
CA PRO A 31 10.71 12.72 10.29
C PRO A 31 10.37 14.22 10.38
N SER A 32 9.89 14.67 11.53
CA SER A 32 9.55 16.08 11.76
C SER A 32 10.77 16.98 12.02
N GLU A 33 11.96 16.39 12.24
CA GLU A 33 13.19 17.10 12.55
C GLU A 33 13.63 18.04 11.42
N THR A 34 14.24 19.17 11.78
CA THR A 34 14.70 20.22 10.86
C THR A 34 16.09 19.93 10.29
N ASP A 35 16.89 19.13 10.99
CA ASP A 35 18.29 18.88 10.66
C ASP A 35 18.46 17.74 9.65
N VAL A 36 17.34 17.28 9.08
CA VAL A 36 17.26 16.24 8.05
C VAL A 36 16.88 16.90 6.74
N MET A 37 17.74 16.77 5.72
CA MET A 37 17.39 17.22 4.37
C MET A 37 16.36 16.24 3.78
N LYS A 38 15.28 16.77 3.22
CA LYS A 38 14.16 16.00 2.68
C LYS A 38 13.99 16.32 1.21
N GLU A 39 14.00 15.30 0.37
CA GLU A 39 13.74 15.44 -1.06
C GLU A 39 12.70 14.41 -1.50
N GLN A 40 11.67 14.85 -2.23
CA GLN A 40 10.71 13.95 -2.84
C GLN A 40 11.38 13.23 -4.00
N SER A 41 11.50 11.90 -3.89
CA SER A 41 12.19 11.08 -4.88
C SER A 41 11.25 10.53 -5.95
N PHE A 42 10.09 10.03 -5.55
CA PHE A 42 9.10 9.48 -6.48
C PHE A 42 7.68 9.48 -5.90
N GLU A 43 6.71 9.39 -6.80
CA GLU A 43 5.30 9.15 -6.52
C GLU A 43 4.91 7.76 -7.04
N ASP A 44 3.93 7.14 -6.40
CA ASP A 44 3.37 5.87 -6.83
C ASP A 44 1.86 5.87 -6.61
N GLU A 45 1.16 4.96 -7.31
CA GLU A 45 -0.28 4.81 -7.22
C GLU A 45 -0.62 3.58 -6.40
N PHE A 46 -1.54 3.72 -5.45
CA PHE A 46 -2.21 2.59 -4.85
C PHE A 46 -3.26 2.02 -5.80
N VAL A 47 -3.20 0.71 -5.95
CA VAL A 47 -4.06 -0.07 -6.83
C VAL A 47 -4.61 -1.28 -6.09
N CYS A 48 -5.82 -1.71 -6.46
CA CYS A 48 -6.42 -2.93 -5.96
C CYS A 48 -6.10 -4.10 -6.90
N GLY A 49 -5.28 -5.03 -6.40
CA GLY A 49 -4.86 -6.25 -7.07
C GLY A 49 -5.73 -7.45 -6.70
N PHE A 50 -6.09 -8.24 -7.71
CA PHE A 50 -6.92 -9.45 -7.58
C PHE A 50 -6.60 -10.46 -8.70
N ARG A 51 -7.01 -11.72 -8.53
CA ARG A 51 -6.84 -12.79 -9.54
C ARG A 51 -7.59 -12.51 -10.84
N LYS A 52 -7.17 -13.15 -11.94
CA LYS A 52 -7.74 -12.90 -13.27
C LYS A 52 -9.26 -13.10 -13.35
N ASP A 53 -9.77 -14.18 -12.77
CA ASP A 53 -11.19 -14.56 -12.87
C ASP A 53 -12.03 -14.08 -11.67
N HIS A 54 -11.57 -13.04 -10.98
CA HIS A 54 -12.30 -12.43 -9.87
C HIS A 54 -13.57 -11.73 -10.38
N PRO A 55 -14.70 -11.72 -9.64
CA PRO A 55 -15.93 -11.02 -10.05
C PRO A 55 -15.71 -9.56 -10.44
N LEU A 56 -14.83 -8.86 -9.70
CA LEU A 56 -14.45 -7.49 -10.02
C LEU A 56 -13.92 -7.32 -11.44
N ALA A 57 -13.29 -8.32 -12.06
CA ALA A 57 -12.74 -8.20 -13.41
C ALA A 57 -13.77 -7.72 -14.46
N LYS A 58 -15.06 -7.97 -14.22
CA LYS A 58 -16.17 -7.56 -15.09
C LYS A 58 -16.54 -6.07 -14.98
N GLU A 59 -16.22 -5.44 -13.86
CA GLU A 59 -16.57 -4.04 -13.63
C GLU A 59 -15.74 -3.10 -14.52
N LYS A 60 -16.19 -1.85 -14.74
CA LYS A 60 -15.33 -0.83 -15.39
C LYS A 60 -14.54 -0.01 -14.38
N THR A 61 -15.18 0.32 -13.26
CA THR A 61 -14.63 1.10 -12.16
C THR A 61 -14.90 0.38 -10.85
N LEU A 62 -14.06 0.60 -9.85
CA LEU A 62 -14.27 0.08 -8.50
C LEU A 62 -14.78 1.23 -7.64
N SER A 63 -16.03 1.16 -7.17
CA SER A 63 -16.58 2.16 -6.24
C SER A 63 -15.99 1.96 -4.84
N ILE A 64 -16.11 2.98 -3.98
CA ILE A 64 -15.64 2.88 -2.61
C ILE A 64 -16.48 1.87 -1.81
N GLU A 65 -17.79 1.83 -2.03
CA GLU A 65 -18.71 0.89 -1.37
C GLU A 65 -18.34 -0.55 -1.72
N GLN A 66 -18.16 -0.83 -3.01
CA GLN A 66 -17.70 -2.13 -3.49
C GLN A 66 -16.34 -2.48 -2.88
N TYR A 67 -15.42 -1.52 -2.79
CA TYR A 67 -14.10 -1.76 -2.20
C TYR A 67 -14.19 -2.16 -0.72
N LEU A 68 -15.08 -1.53 0.06
CA LEU A 68 -15.23 -1.81 1.49
C LEU A 68 -15.89 -3.18 1.77
N GLU A 69 -16.67 -3.71 0.83
CA GLU A 69 -17.30 -5.03 0.91
C GLU A 69 -16.34 -6.21 0.66
N LEU A 70 -15.19 -5.96 0.02
CA LEU A 70 -14.22 -7.00 -0.31
C LEU A 70 -13.46 -7.50 0.92
N ASP A 71 -12.94 -8.72 0.83
CA ASP A 71 -11.99 -9.27 1.80
C ASP A 71 -10.56 -8.83 1.46
N HIS A 72 -9.92 -8.05 2.35
CA HIS A 72 -8.59 -7.49 2.10
C HIS A 72 -7.47 -8.30 2.76
N ILE A 73 -6.40 -8.48 2.01
CA ILE A 73 -5.09 -8.91 2.51
C ILE A 73 -4.33 -7.66 2.97
N HIS A 74 -3.97 -7.62 4.25
CA HIS A 74 -3.09 -6.60 4.81
C HIS A 74 -1.67 -7.13 4.93
N ILE A 75 -0.72 -6.46 4.30
CA ILE A 75 0.70 -6.83 4.37
C ILE A 75 1.44 -5.78 5.18
N SER A 76 2.07 -6.22 6.26
CA SER A 76 2.87 -5.36 7.12
C SER A 76 3.85 -6.17 7.92
N GLY A 77 5.11 -5.73 7.94
CA GLY A 77 6.12 -6.26 8.86
C GLY A 77 5.86 -5.89 10.33
N ARG A 78 4.94 -4.94 10.60
CA ARG A 78 4.55 -4.56 11.96
C ARG A 78 3.51 -5.52 12.51
N ARG A 79 3.62 -5.85 13.80
CA ARG A 79 2.63 -6.71 14.51
C ARG A 79 1.24 -6.08 14.57
N THR A 80 1.18 -4.75 14.73
CA THR A 80 -0.06 -3.98 14.87
C THR A 80 -0.02 -2.73 13.99
N GLY A 81 -1.14 -2.01 13.92
CA GLY A 81 -1.29 -0.79 13.13
C GLY A 81 -1.80 -1.03 11.70
N GLY A 82 -2.34 0.04 11.12
CA GLY A 82 -2.88 0.08 9.76
C GLY A 82 -1.84 0.39 8.69
N ALA A 83 -2.23 0.19 7.44
CA ALA A 83 -1.49 0.56 6.26
C ALA A 83 -1.79 2.02 5.90
N LEU A 84 -1.04 2.57 4.94
CA LEU A 84 -1.29 3.92 4.40
C LEU A 84 -2.74 4.12 3.96
N VAL A 85 -3.31 3.10 3.30
CA VAL A 85 -4.71 3.13 2.88
C VAL A 85 -5.69 3.12 4.05
N ASP A 86 -5.37 2.46 5.17
CA ASP A 86 -6.24 2.46 6.36
C ASP A 86 -6.29 3.87 6.97
N ASN A 87 -5.16 4.59 6.99
CA ASN A 87 -5.13 5.99 7.44
C ASN A 87 -5.93 6.90 6.50
N ALA A 88 -5.89 6.66 5.18
CA ALA A 88 -6.65 7.43 4.21
C ALA A 88 -8.17 7.19 4.36
N LEU A 89 -8.58 5.93 4.52
CA LEU A 89 -9.98 5.56 4.77
C LEU A 89 -10.50 6.13 6.10
N SER A 90 -9.69 6.07 7.16
CA SER A 90 -10.06 6.59 8.48
C SER A 90 -10.32 8.11 8.47
N LYS A 91 -9.58 8.89 7.67
CA LYS A 91 -9.88 10.33 7.46
C LYS A 91 -11.26 10.57 6.84
N LEU A 92 -11.79 9.58 6.12
CA LEU A 92 -13.13 9.60 5.53
C LEU A 92 -14.17 8.91 6.43
N GLN A 93 -13.79 8.47 7.64
CA GLN A 93 -14.63 7.69 8.56
C GLN A 93 -15.08 6.35 7.95
N LEU A 94 -14.22 5.75 7.11
CA LEU A 94 -14.45 4.46 6.48
C LEU A 94 -13.43 3.44 6.99
N ASP A 95 -13.86 2.20 7.09
CA ASP A 95 -13.03 1.06 7.46
C ASP A 95 -13.26 -0.09 6.48
N ARG A 96 -12.17 -0.71 6.02
CA ARG A 96 -12.25 -1.90 5.15
C ARG A 96 -12.19 -3.19 5.96
N LYS A 97 -12.70 -4.27 5.40
CA LYS A 97 -12.64 -5.60 6.00
C LYS A 97 -11.29 -6.28 5.74
N VAL A 98 -10.39 -6.25 6.73
CA VAL A 98 -9.12 -7.00 6.68
C VAL A 98 -9.33 -8.43 7.15
N SER A 99 -9.35 -9.37 6.21
CA SER A 99 -9.63 -10.79 6.48
C SER A 99 -8.37 -11.63 6.65
N LEU A 100 -7.23 -11.14 6.17
CA LEU A 100 -5.94 -11.80 6.34
C LEU A 100 -4.83 -10.78 6.58
N ARG A 101 -3.94 -11.07 7.53
CA ARG A 101 -2.72 -10.30 7.79
C ARG A 101 -1.48 -11.14 7.52
N ALA A 102 -0.58 -10.64 6.69
CA ALA A 102 0.66 -11.29 6.28
C ALA A 102 1.87 -10.38 6.52
N GLN A 103 3.04 -10.97 6.73
CA GLN A 103 4.28 -10.21 6.94
C GLN A 103 5.05 -9.95 5.63
N HIS A 104 4.88 -10.81 4.63
CA HIS A 104 5.68 -10.78 3.40
C HIS A 104 4.79 -10.87 2.15
N TYR A 105 5.17 -10.15 1.10
CA TYR A 105 4.47 -10.17 -0.20
C TYR A 105 4.56 -11.51 -0.94
N LEU A 106 5.55 -12.34 -0.61
CA LEU A 106 5.82 -13.61 -1.32
C LEU A 106 4.65 -14.59 -1.32
N ILE A 107 3.78 -14.53 -0.30
CA ILE A 107 2.61 -15.44 -0.21
C ILE A 107 1.41 -14.94 -1.03
N THR A 108 1.43 -13.69 -1.48
CA THR A 108 0.26 -13.03 -2.06
C THR A 108 -0.23 -13.65 -3.37
N PRO A 109 0.64 -14.12 -4.31
CA PRO A 109 0.15 -14.72 -5.54
C PRO A 109 -0.66 -15.99 -5.27
N GLU A 110 -0.20 -16.82 -4.34
CA GLU A 110 -0.88 -18.07 -3.97
C GLU A 110 -2.26 -17.81 -3.34
N ILE A 111 -2.34 -16.85 -2.41
CA ILE A 111 -3.62 -16.51 -1.76
C ILE A 111 -4.59 -15.88 -2.76
N LEU A 112 -4.12 -14.92 -3.56
CA LEU A 112 -4.96 -14.25 -4.54
C LEU A 112 -5.50 -15.24 -5.57
N ASN A 113 -4.68 -16.19 -6.04
CA ASN A 113 -5.12 -17.18 -7.03
C ASN A 113 -6.16 -18.17 -6.50
N ASN A 114 -6.20 -18.41 -5.19
CA ASN A 114 -7.07 -19.41 -4.55
C ASN A 114 -8.22 -18.81 -3.73
N SER A 115 -8.46 -17.49 -3.82
CA SER A 115 -9.53 -16.82 -3.07
C SER A 115 -10.12 -15.63 -3.82
N ASP A 116 -11.21 -15.07 -3.29
CA ASP A 116 -11.76 -13.78 -3.72
C ASP A 116 -11.27 -12.61 -2.86
N MET A 117 -10.12 -12.79 -2.20
CA MET A 117 -9.47 -11.70 -1.49
C MET A 117 -8.79 -10.75 -2.47
N VAL A 118 -8.62 -9.50 -2.02
CA VAL A 118 -7.93 -8.46 -2.77
C VAL A 118 -6.75 -7.90 -1.98
N LEU A 119 -5.78 -7.35 -2.69
CA LEU A 119 -4.60 -6.71 -2.11
C LEU A 119 -4.53 -5.26 -2.57
N THR A 120 -4.42 -4.33 -1.64
CA THR A 120 -4.06 -2.94 -1.95
C THR A 120 -2.54 -2.79 -1.86
N CYS A 121 -1.90 -2.52 -3.00
CA CYS A 121 -0.46 -2.33 -3.08
C CYS A 121 -0.13 -1.18 -4.02
N THR A 122 1.15 -0.81 -4.05
CA THR A 122 1.65 0.23 -4.94
C THR A 122 1.96 -0.38 -6.32
N THR A 123 1.90 0.40 -7.40
CA THR A 123 2.12 -0.15 -8.75
C THR A 123 3.54 -0.68 -8.94
N LEU A 124 4.53 -0.13 -8.23
CA LEU A 124 5.91 -0.62 -8.30
C LEU A 124 6.07 -2.06 -7.82
N LEU A 125 5.27 -2.50 -6.83
CA LEU A 125 5.32 -3.86 -6.29
C LEU A 125 4.76 -4.93 -7.25
N GLN A 126 4.16 -4.54 -8.38
CA GLN A 126 3.61 -5.50 -9.34
C GLN A 126 4.65 -6.18 -10.24
N LYS A 127 5.85 -5.62 -10.37
CA LYS A 127 6.83 -6.03 -11.39
C LYS A 127 7.69 -7.24 -11.01
N THR A 128 7.49 -7.79 -9.82
CA THR A 128 8.13 -9.03 -9.33
C THR A 128 7.27 -10.24 -9.62
#